data_AF-A0A8J3W1N2-F1
#
_entry.id   AF-A0A8J3W1N2-F1
#
_cell.length_a   1.000
_cell.length_b   1.000
_cell.length_c   1.000
_cell.angle_alpha   90.00
_cell.angle_beta   90.00
_cell.angle_gamma   90.00
#
_symmetry.space_group_name_H-M   'P 1'
#
loop_
_entity.id
_entity.type
_entity.pdbx_description
1 polymer ?
#
loop_
_entity_poly.entity_id
_entity_poly.type
_entity_poly.pdbx_seq_one_letter_code
_entity_poly.pdbx_strand_id
1 'polypeptide(L)'
;MSTSTATLTVEEATRQSLATGTAGAALLHVEKALTGSAGWEIADAHIRKVVAGPIDAGAHAGLYYGAPAIGFTLHAANVGGRSARARPGRR
;
A
#
# COMPACT_ATOMS: atom_id res chain seq x y z
N MET A 1 18.07 19.58 -8.07
CA MET A 1 16.81 19.01 -7.54
C MET A 1 17.00 18.81 -6.05
N SER A 2 16.41 19.66 -5.21
CA SER A 2 16.55 19.59 -3.75
C SER A 2 15.55 18.59 -3.19
N THR A 3 16.00 17.38 -2.84
CA THR A 3 15.21 16.44 -2.04
C THR A 3 15.27 16.89 -0.59
N SER A 4 14.18 17.46 -0.08
CA SER A 4 14.05 17.83 1.33
C SER A 4 14.00 16.57 2.17
N THR A 5 15.07 16.26 2.90
CA THR A 5 15.10 15.18 3.89
C THR A 5 14.26 15.60 5.09
N ALA A 6 12.96 15.35 5.06
CA ALA A 6 12.14 15.42 6.26
C ALA A 6 12.54 14.26 7.18
N THR A 7 12.87 14.55 8.44
CA THR A 7 13.12 13.51 9.44
C THR A 7 11.81 12.79 9.74
N LEU A 8 11.67 11.57 9.25
CA LEU A 8 10.54 10.70 9.58
C LEU A 8 10.79 9.98 10.90
N THR A 9 9.72 9.78 11.67
CA THR A 9 9.74 8.84 12.79
C THR A 9 9.94 7.41 12.29
N VAL A 10 10.44 6.53 13.17
CA VAL A 10 10.60 5.11 12.85
C VAL A 10 9.26 4.47 12.46
N GLU A 11 8.16 4.88 13.07
CA GLU A 11 6.83 4.39 12.73
C GLU A 11 6.40 4.83 11.33
N GLU A 12 6.62 6.10 10.98
CA GLU A 12 6.35 6.63 9.63
C GLU A 12 7.19 5.94 8.56
N ALA A 13 8.47 5.68 8.83
CA ALA A 13 9.33 4.93 7.92
C ALA A 13 8.86 3.47 7.80
N THR A 14 8.57 2.81 8.92
CA THR A 14 8.13 1.41 8.95
C THR A 14 6.82 1.22 8.19
N ARG A 15 5.89 2.16 8.28
CA ARG A 15 4.60 2.09 7.57
C ARG A 15 4.75 1.88 6.06
N GLN A 16 5.82 2.43 5.48
CA GLN A 16 6.09 2.47 4.04
C GLN A 16 6.92 1.28 3.54
N SER A 17 7.35 0.39 4.44
CA SER A 17 8.10 -0.82 4.10
C SER A 17 7.17 -1.91 3.56
N LEU A 18 7.49 -2.50 2.41
CA LEU A 18 6.82 -3.72 1.94
C LEU A 18 7.30 -4.97 2.69
N ALA A 19 8.56 -4.98 3.13
CA ALA A 19 9.16 -6.18 3.72
C ALA A 19 8.65 -6.45 5.14
N THR A 20 8.44 -5.39 5.92
CA THR A 20 8.19 -5.46 7.36
C THR A 20 7.09 -4.52 7.84
N GLY A 21 6.50 -3.75 6.92
CA GLY A 21 5.65 -2.63 7.25
C GLY A 21 4.17 -2.81 6.96
N THR A 22 3.40 -1.76 7.25
CA THR A 22 1.96 -1.70 6.99
C THR A 22 1.64 -1.80 5.50
N ALA A 23 2.53 -1.32 4.61
CA ALA A 23 2.36 -1.44 3.17
C ALA A 23 2.33 -2.91 2.71
N GLY A 24 3.21 -3.76 3.26
CA GLY A 24 3.16 -5.21 3.03
C GLY A 24 1.88 -5.86 3.55
N ALA A 25 1.44 -5.46 4.76
CA ALA A 25 0.17 -5.94 5.30
C ALA A 25 -1.04 -5.51 4.46
N ALA A 26 -1.02 -4.29 3.89
CA ALA A 26 -2.06 -3.82 2.98
C ALA A 26 -2.12 -4.66 1.70
N LEU A 27 -0.98 -4.99 1.10
CA LEU A 27 -0.92 -5.89 -0.07
C LEU A 27 -1.52 -7.27 0.25
N LEU A 28 -1.23 -7.84 1.41
CA LEU A 28 -1.85 -9.11 1.82
C LEU A 28 -3.39 -9.02 1.84
N HIS A 29 -3.94 -7.91 2.29
CA HIS A 29 -5.40 -7.71 2.30
C HIS A 29 -5.97 -7.46 0.90
N VAL A 30 -5.23 -6.80 0.01
CA VAL A 30 -5.57 -6.68 -1.41
C VAL A 30 -5.62 -8.05 -2.08
N GLU A 31 -4.62 -8.91 -1.84
CA GLU A 31 -4.61 -10.28 -2.37
C GLU A 31 -5.78 -11.11 -1.84
N LYS A 32 -6.07 -11.03 -0.53
CA LYS A 32 -7.25 -11.70 0.04
C LYS A 32 -8.56 -11.20 -0.57
N ALA A 33 -8.67 -9.91 -0.89
CA ALA A 33 -9.84 -9.36 -1.55
C ALA A 33 -9.95 -9.79 -3.02
N LEU A 34 -8.81 -9.95 -3.70
CA LEU A 34 -8.71 -10.47 -5.05
C LEU A 34 -9.12 -11.95 -5.16
N THR A 35 -8.73 -12.77 -4.19
CA THR A 35 -9.09 -14.20 -4.15
C THR A 35 -10.48 -14.46 -3.57
N GLY A 36 -11.17 -13.42 -3.10
CA GLY A 36 -12.49 -13.54 -2.44
C GLY A 36 -12.42 -14.08 -1.00
N SER A 37 -11.22 -14.17 -0.41
CA SER A 37 -11.00 -14.64 0.96
C SER A 37 -11.27 -13.56 2.03
N ALA A 38 -11.33 -12.28 1.64
CA ALA A 38 -11.74 -11.16 2.50
C ALA A 38 -12.47 -10.08 1.68
N GLY A 39 -13.14 -9.16 2.37
CA GLY A 39 -13.79 -8.00 1.74
C GLY A 39 -12.80 -6.88 1.39
N TRP A 40 -13.13 -6.10 0.36
CA TRP A 40 -12.36 -4.91 -0.05
C TRP A 40 -12.35 -3.82 1.02
N GLU A 41 -13.35 -3.81 1.91
CA GLU A 41 -13.46 -2.85 3.01
C GLU A 41 -12.26 -2.93 3.97
N ILE A 42 -11.74 -4.15 4.20
CA ILE A 42 -10.57 -4.37 5.04
C ILE A 42 -9.30 -3.89 4.32
N ALA A 43 -9.17 -4.20 3.03
CA ALA A 43 -8.05 -3.74 2.22
C ALA A 43 -7.97 -2.20 2.19
N ASP A 44 -9.10 -1.53 1.96
CA ASP A 44 -9.22 -0.07 1.96
C ASP A 44 -8.81 0.55 3.31
N ALA A 45 -9.23 -0.05 4.43
CA ALA A 45 -8.85 0.42 5.76
C ALA A 45 -7.33 0.37 5.98
N HIS A 46 -6.66 -0.68 5.51
CA HIS A 46 -5.21 -0.81 5.59
C HIS A 46 -4.49 0.16 4.65
N ILE A 47 -4.98 0.33 3.42
CA ILE A 47 -4.43 1.30 2.46
C ILE A 47 -4.49 2.73 3.02
N ARG A 48 -5.63 3.12 3.61
CA ARG A 48 -5.77 4.43 4.25
C ARG A 48 -4.73 4.67 5.34
N LYS A 49 -4.43 3.64 6.16
CA LYS A 49 -3.38 3.73 7.18
C LYS A 49 -2.00 3.96 6.57
N VAL A 50 -1.67 3.26 5.48
CA VAL A 50 -0.37 3.42 4.78
C VAL A 50 -0.17 4.87 4.33
N VAL A 51 -1.20 5.49 3.76
CA VAL A 51 -1.13 6.86 3.18
C VAL A 51 -1.45 7.99 4.16
N ALA A 52 -1.78 7.69 5.43
CA ALA A 52 -2.27 8.69 6.40
C ALA A 52 -1.21 9.69 6.91
N GLY A 53 0.03 9.60 6.46
CA GLY A 53 1.11 10.45 6.97
C GLY A 53 2.17 10.75 5.91
N PRO A 54 3.27 11.40 6.32
CA PRO A 54 4.36 11.77 5.42
C PRO A 54 4.92 10.56 4.67
N ILE A 55 5.30 10.79 3.41
CA ILE A 55 5.81 9.76 2.50
C ILE A 55 7.24 10.14 2.11
N ASP A 56 8.16 9.18 2.23
CA ASP A 56 9.55 9.33 1.83
C ASP A 56 9.69 9.14 0.31
N ALA A 57 9.95 10.23 -0.40
CA ALA A 57 10.24 10.22 -1.84
C ALA A 57 11.70 10.55 -2.14
N GLY A 58 12.61 10.36 -1.17
CA GLY A 58 14.04 10.57 -1.34
C GLY A 58 14.66 9.63 -2.38
N ALA A 59 15.88 9.94 -2.83
CA ALA A 59 16.58 9.16 -3.85
C ALA A 59 16.88 7.70 -3.43
N HIS A 60 16.83 7.39 -2.14
CA HIS A 60 16.98 6.06 -1.56
C HIS A 60 15.67 5.25 -1.56
N ALA A 61 14.52 5.86 -1.88
CA ALA A 61 13.25 5.17 -1.95
C ALA A 61 13.23 4.20 -3.14
N GLY A 62 12.58 3.05 -2.97
CA GLY A 62 12.53 1.98 -3.94
C GLY A 62 11.31 1.08 -3.73
N LEU A 63 11.24 -0.05 -4.47
CA LEU A 63 10.08 -0.93 -4.40
C LEU A 63 9.74 -1.38 -2.97
N TYR A 64 10.76 -1.62 -2.14
CA TYR A 64 10.56 -2.12 -0.79
C TYR A 64 10.34 -1.04 0.27
N TYR A 65 10.53 0.24 -0.05
CA TYR A 65 10.43 1.33 0.92
C TYR A 65 10.13 2.68 0.26
N GLY A 66 9.26 3.47 0.88
CA GLY A 66 8.98 4.86 0.50
C GLY A 66 7.89 5.00 -0.56
N ALA A 67 7.91 6.10 -1.31
CA ALA A 67 6.89 6.43 -2.31
C ALA A 67 6.67 5.35 -3.37
N PRO A 68 7.70 4.67 -3.93
CA PRO A 68 7.49 3.61 -4.92
C PRO A 68 6.78 2.39 -4.32
N ALA A 69 7.05 2.03 -3.06
CA ALA A 69 6.35 0.95 -2.35
C ALA A 69 4.84 1.25 -2.18
N ILE A 70 4.52 2.49 -1.80
CA ILE A 70 3.13 2.94 -1.67
C ILE A 70 2.46 2.98 -3.04
N GLY A 71 3.14 3.51 -4.07
CA GLY A 71 2.64 3.55 -5.44
C GLY A 71 2.30 2.15 -5.97
N PHE A 72 3.18 1.17 -5.72
CA PHE A 72 2.93 -0.23 -6.05
C PHE A 72 1.69 -0.77 -5.32
N THR A 73 1.54 -0.48 -4.03
CA THR A 73 0.39 -0.90 -3.21
C THR A 73 -0.93 -0.34 -3.75
N LEU A 74 -0.96 0.95 -4.08
CA LEU A 74 -2.13 1.62 -4.67
C LEU A 74 -2.44 1.08 -6.07
N HIS A 75 -1.42 0.80 -6.87
CA HIS A 75 -1.57 0.21 -8.19
C HIS A 75 -2.22 -1.18 -8.10
N ALA A 76 -1.73 -2.04 -7.21
CA ALA A 76 -2.29 -3.38 -6.99
C ALA A 76 -3.76 -3.32 -6.57
N ALA A 77 -4.09 -2.44 -5.60
CA ALA A 77 -5.47 -2.23 -5.16
C ALA A 77 -6.40 -1.77 -6.30
N ASN A 78 -5.92 -0.86 -7.14
CA ASN A 78 -6.69 -0.32 -8.26
C ASN A 78 -6.89 -1.35 -9.39
N VAL A 79 -5.87 -2.13 -9.74
CA VAL A 79 -5.99 -3.25 -10.69
C VAL A 79 -6.96 -4.29 -10.14
N GLY A 80 -6.85 -4.62 -8.85
CA GLY A 80 -7.70 -5.63 -8.25
C GLY A 80 -9.16 -5.21 -8.08
N GLY A 81 -9.43 -3.96 -7.72
CA GLY A 81 -10.80 -3.45 -7.61
C GLY A 81 -11.52 -3.46 -8.96
N ARG A 82 -10.81 -3.18 -10.06
CA ARG A 82 -11.35 -3.34 -11.42
C ARG A 82 -11.69 -4.80 -11.73
N SER A 83 -10.82 -5.74 -11.38
CA SER A 83 -11.06 -7.17 -11.57
C SER A 83 -12.25 -7.67 -10.75
N ALA A 84 -12.39 -7.21 -9.51
CA ALA A 84 -13.53 -7.54 -8.67
C ALA A 84 -14.85 -7.00 -9.24
N ARG A 85 -14.86 -5.76 -9.76
CA ARG A 85 -16.02 -5.17 -10.43
C ARG A 85 -16.39 -5.87 -11.74
N ALA A 86 -15.40 -6.36 -12.49
CA ALA A 86 -15.60 -7.13 -13.71
C ALA A 86 -16.09 -8.57 -13.44
N ARG A 87 -16.03 -9.05 -12.20
CA ARG A 87 -16.50 -10.38 -11.78
C ARG A 87 -17.66 -10.27 -10.78
N PRO A 88 -18.80 -9.66 -11.14
CA PRO A 88 -19.96 -9.65 -10.26
C PRO A 88 -20.50 -11.09 -10.18
N GLY A 89 -20.23 -11.81 -9.09
CA GLY A 89 -20.89 -13.10 -8.85
C GLY A 89 -20.05 -14.24 -8.29
N ARG A 90 -19.05 -13.99 -7.43
CA ARG A 90 -18.50 -15.06 -6.57
C ARG A 90 -18.47 -14.57 -5.13
N ARG A 91 -19.59 -14.83 -4.44
CA ARG A 91 -19.63 -14.99 -2.99
C ARG A 91 -19.70 -16.49 -2.71
#